data_AF-A0A7S1VGU0-F1
#
_entry.id   AF-A0A7S1VGU0-F1
#
_cell.length_a   1.000
_cell.length_b   1.000
_cell.length_c   1.000
_cell.angle_alpha   90.00
_cell.angle_beta   90.00
_cell.angle_gamma   90.00
#
_symmetry.space_group_name_H-M   'P 1'
#
loop_
_entity.id
_entity.type
_entity.pdbx_description
1 polymer ?
#
loop_
_entity_poly.entity_id
_entity_poly.type
_entity_poly.pdbx_seq_one_letter_code
_entity_poly.pdbx_strand_id
1 'polypeptide(L)'
;KERAKKEKAKAKAKAKAKDKDKKEKERERQREKDRGDKDRERERARRSSASMTSPRAAELKELGDACLRHTTKAVQYAQAAVQSTAARPMDPAAVTAATKKVHHASGKLGSAEASLLSFLGPAGRPSPANELRRVRKVTASLLDELADVALGSKVQSSRRAALDVSLDSVVRSSKAACRAVVAVMRAEGAIRRKDGGGSEESIRVVVSAPTLGKQRAVSYPGRTTAAVVAKDSASFFRSFGGPVGADASAWILHAPDGRPLAAGEQLARVLADHRGATVVEWRPRDGRGGGGGARSRASRGSLPPTVASSLASKVASTTRTSSAPSPGDWLEAYSDDGRRYFYHRVTLETRWAKPGDRSSGLSGNAGGGGGGGGG
;
A
#
# COMPACT_ATOMS: atom_id res chain seq x y z
N LYS A 1 -76.63 6.46 -29.16
CA LYS A 1 -75.80 5.42 -28.48
C LYS A 1 -74.57 5.02 -29.30
N GLU A 2 -74.70 4.75 -30.60
CA GLU A 2 -73.57 4.34 -31.45
C GLU A 2 -72.47 5.41 -31.62
N ARG A 3 -72.85 6.69 -31.86
CA ARG A 3 -71.89 7.82 -31.90
C ARG A 3 -71.06 7.93 -30.61
N ALA A 4 -71.67 7.73 -29.45
CA ALA A 4 -70.98 7.74 -28.15
C ALA A 4 -70.00 6.57 -28.00
N LYS A 5 -70.35 5.37 -28.50
CA LYS A 5 -69.42 4.22 -28.58
C LYS A 5 -68.21 4.54 -29.47
N LYS A 6 -68.44 5.17 -30.63
CA LYS A 6 -67.38 5.57 -31.58
C LYS A 6 -66.43 6.62 -30.98
N GLU A 7 -66.96 7.64 -30.31
CA GLU A 7 -66.14 8.64 -29.60
C GLU A 7 -65.33 8.03 -28.45
N LYS A 8 -65.93 7.13 -27.65
CA LYS A 8 -65.20 6.42 -26.59
C LYS A 8 -64.08 5.53 -27.15
N ALA A 9 -64.31 4.87 -28.28
CA ALA A 9 -63.28 4.08 -28.96
C ALA A 9 -62.14 4.97 -29.49
N LYS A 10 -62.47 6.11 -30.11
CA LYS A 10 -61.50 7.10 -30.61
C LYS A 10 -60.65 7.69 -29.47
N ALA A 11 -61.28 8.05 -28.34
CA ALA A 11 -60.57 8.53 -27.15
C ALA A 11 -59.62 7.46 -26.58
N LYS A 12 -60.07 6.20 -26.49
CA LYS A 12 -59.23 5.07 -26.03
C LYS A 12 -58.04 4.82 -26.98
N ALA A 13 -58.25 4.92 -28.29
CA ALA A 13 -57.17 4.80 -29.28
C ALA A 13 -56.14 5.95 -29.15
N LYS A 14 -56.61 7.20 -28.98
CA LYS A 14 -55.73 8.36 -28.77
C LYS A 14 -54.94 8.25 -27.46
N ALA A 15 -55.54 7.75 -26.39
CA ALA A 15 -54.84 7.50 -25.13
C ALA A 15 -53.75 6.42 -25.27
N LYS A 16 -54.05 5.31 -25.96
CA LYS A 16 -53.06 4.25 -26.25
C LYS A 16 -51.91 4.75 -27.12
N ALA A 17 -52.18 5.61 -28.11
CA ALA A 17 -51.15 6.20 -28.95
C ALA A 17 -50.19 7.11 -28.13
N LYS A 18 -50.74 7.93 -27.23
CA LYS A 18 -49.94 8.78 -26.33
C LYS A 18 -49.09 7.97 -25.35
N ASP A 19 -49.62 6.87 -24.82
CA ASP A 19 -48.87 5.99 -23.91
C ASP A 19 -47.72 5.27 -24.64
N LYS A 20 -47.98 4.81 -25.88
CA LYS A 20 -46.94 4.21 -26.73
C LYS A 20 -45.80 5.19 -27.03
N ASP A 21 -46.12 6.42 -27.41
CA ASP A 21 -45.14 7.49 -27.68
C ASP A 21 -44.32 7.83 -26.44
N LYS A 22 -44.97 7.97 -25.28
CA LYS A 22 -44.28 8.19 -23.99
C LYS A 22 -43.31 7.07 -23.67
N LYS A 23 -43.72 5.81 -23.85
CA LYS A 23 -42.88 4.62 -23.60
C LYS A 23 -41.71 4.51 -24.58
N GLU A 24 -41.90 4.94 -25.82
CA GLU A 24 -40.83 4.99 -26.84
C GLU A 24 -39.78 6.05 -26.50
N LYS A 25 -40.23 7.25 -26.11
CA LYS A 25 -39.34 8.34 -25.64
C LYS A 25 -38.55 7.97 -24.39
N GLU A 26 -39.15 7.20 -23.47
CA GLU A 26 -38.44 6.68 -22.29
C GLU A 26 -37.38 5.64 -22.66
N ARG A 27 -37.69 4.74 -23.59
CA ARG A 27 -36.70 3.78 -24.12
C ARG A 27 -35.54 4.46 -24.83
N GLU A 28 -35.79 5.55 -25.55
CA GLU A 28 -34.74 6.33 -26.21
C GLU A 28 -33.81 7.01 -25.18
N ARG A 29 -34.36 7.64 -24.14
CA ARG A 29 -33.57 8.21 -23.04
C ARG A 29 -32.71 7.17 -22.34
N GLN A 30 -33.24 5.95 -22.16
CA GLN A 30 -32.45 4.86 -21.57
C GLN A 30 -31.29 4.44 -22.49
N ARG A 31 -31.52 4.34 -23.80
CA ARG A 31 -30.45 4.04 -24.78
C ARG A 31 -29.36 5.11 -24.81
N GLU A 32 -29.73 6.38 -24.66
CA GLU A 32 -28.78 7.49 -24.58
C GLU A 32 -27.93 7.41 -23.30
N LYS A 33 -28.56 7.11 -22.16
CA LYS A 33 -27.85 6.87 -20.89
C LYS A 33 -26.86 5.72 -21.01
N ASP A 34 -27.29 4.59 -21.57
CA ASP A 34 -26.43 3.41 -21.77
C ASP A 34 -25.25 3.70 -22.71
N ARG A 35 -25.43 4.57 -23.73
CA ARG A 35 -24.34 5.03 -24.59
C ARG A 35 -23.34 5.89 -23.81
N GLY A 36 -23.82 6.83 -23.01
CA GLY A 36 -22.97 7.69 -22.17
C GLY A 36 -22.14 6.91 -21.16
N ASP A 37 -22.72 5.87 -20.54
CA ASP A 37 -21.99 5.02 -19.59
C ASP A 37 -20.93 4.15 -20.29
N LYS A 38 -21.22 3.63 -21.49
CA LYS A 38 -20.21 2.91 -22.31
C LYS A 38 -19.05 3.81 -22.73
N ASP A 39 -19.32 5.07 -23.07
CA ASP A 39 -18.26 6.01 -23.46
C ASP A 39 -17.38 6.39 -22.25
N ARG A 40 -17.98 6.60 -21.07
CA ARG A 40 -17.23 6.80 -19.81
C ARG A 40 -16.38 5.58 -19.46
N GLU A 41 -16.88 4.37 -19.68
CA GLU A 41 -16.12 3.14 -19.47
C GLU A 41 -14.94 3.04 -20.44
N ARG A 42 -15.15 3.34 -21.73
CA ARG A 42 -14.07 3.42 -22.73
C ARG A 42 -13.03 4.47 -22.37
N GLU A 43 -13.45 5.62 -21.83
CA GLU A 43 -12.51 6.66 -21.39
C GLU A 43 -11.73 6.22 -20.13
N ARG A 44 -12.39 5.57 -19.16
CA ARG A 44 -11.72 4.95 -18.02
C ARG A 44 -10.69 3.91 -18.48
N ALA A 45 -11.04 3.09 -19.47
CA ALA A 45 -10.11 2.12 -20.06
C ALA A 45 -8.90 2.82 -20.70
N ARG A 46 -9.13 3.88 -21.51
CA ARG A 46 -8.05 4.69 -22.11
C ARG A 46 -7.14 5.36 -21.07
N ARG A 47 -7.71 5.93 -20.02
CA ARG A 47 -6.93 6.52 -18.90
C ARG A 47 -6.14 5.45 -18.15
N SER A 48 -6.74 4.28 -17.96
CA SER A 48 -6.10 3.14 -17.29
C SER A 48 -4.92 2.59 -18.09
N SER A 49 -5.00 2.59 -19.43
CA SER A 49 -3.91 2.18 -20.32
C SER A 49 -2.82 3.25 -20.41
N ALA A 50 -3.19 4.54 -20.45
CA ALA A 50 -2.22 5.63 -20.42
C ALA A 50 -1.42 5.66 -19.10
N SER A 51 -2.04 5.30 -17.97
CA SER A 51 -1.38 5.21 -16.67
C SER A 51 -0.37 4.06 -16.55
N MET A 52 -0.35 3.08 -17.49
CA MET A 52 0.62 1.98 -17.45
C MET A 52 1.95 2.28 -18.16
N THR A 53 2.14 3.48 -18.72
CA THR A 53 3.44 3.91 -19.27
C THR A 53 4.38 4.44 -18.17
N SER A 54 4.39 3.78 -17.01
CA SER A 54 5.49 3.99 -16.08
C SER A 54 6.73 3.31 -16.68
N PRO A 55 7.88 4.00 -16.77
CA PRO A 55 9.14 3.39 -17.23
C PRO A 55 9.42 2.05 -16.54
N ARG A 56 9.07 1.97 -15.26
CA ARG A 56 9.20 0.77 -14.42
C ARG A 56 8.37 -0.44 -14.90
N ALA A 57 7.19 -0.21 -15.47
CA ALA A 57 6.34 -1.28 -16.00
C ALA A 57 6.84 -1.78 -17.36
N ALA A 58 7.43 -0.89 -18.17
CA ALA A 58 8.07 -1.26 -19.42
C ALA A 58 9.32 -2.13 -19.18
N GLU A 59 10.17 -1.75 -18.23
CA GLU A 59 11.35 -2.53 -17.81
C GLU A 59 10.98 -3.93 -17.31
N LEU A 60 9.96 -4.04 -16.46
CA LEU A 60 9.47 -5.33 -15.96
C LEU A 60 8.95 -6.24 -17.10
N LYS A 61 8.24 -5.65 -18.06
CA LYS A 61 7.74 -6.38 -19.23
C LYS A 61 8.92 -6.88 -20.07
N GLU A 62 9.91 -6.03 -20.32
CA GLU A 62 11.09 -6.39 -21.10
C GLU A 62 11.91 -7.50 -20.44
N LEU A 63 12.09 -7.47 -19.12
CA LEU A 63 12.72 -8.53 -18.34
C LEU A 63 11.94 -9.85 -18.42
N GLY A 64 10.61 -9.79 -18.30
CA GLY A 64 9.74 -10.97 -18.47
C GLY A 64 9.86 -11.58 -19.87
N ASP A 65 9.82 -10.75 -20.91
CA ASP A 65 9.95 -11.19 -22.29
C ASP A 65 11.37 -11.74 -22.58
N ALA A 66 12.42 -11.17 -21.98
CA ALA A 66 13.79 -11.68 -22.07
C ALA A 66 13.92 -13.07 -21.45
N CYS A 67 13.36 -13.26 -20.24
CA CYS A 67 13.34 -14.56 -19.57
C CYS A 67 12.67 -15.62 -20.45
N LEU A 68 11.48 -15.33 -20.98
CA LEU A 68 10.74 -16.24 -21.86
C LEU A 68 11.53 -16.60 -23.15
N ARG A 69 12.21 -15.63 -23.77
CA ARG A 69 13.07 -15.87 -24.94
C ARG A 69 14.22 -16.81 -24.60
N HIS A 70 14.86 -16.64 -23.45
CA HIS A 70 15.98 -17.48 -23.02
C HIS A 70 15.54 -18.91 -22.71
N THR A 71 14.41 -19.08 -22.01
CA THR A 71 13.83 -20.41 -21.74
C THR A 71 13.46 -21.12 -23.04
N THR A 72 12.83 -20.40 -23.98
CA THR A 72 12.45 -20.98 -25.28
C THR A 72 13.68 -21.45 -26.08
N LYS A 73 14.75 -20.65 -26.11
CA LYS A 73 16.01 -21.04 -26.77
C LYS A 73 16.66 -22.25 -26.11
N ALA A 74 16.64 -22.34 -24.78
CA ALA A 74 17.19 -23.48 -24.05
C ALA A 74 16.45 -24.79 -24.43
N VAL A 75 15.13 -24.73 -24.50
CA VAL A 75 14.28 -25.87 -24.93
C VAL A 75 14.59 -26.26 -26.37
N GLN A 76 14.69 -25.29 -27.29
CA GLN A 76 15.03 -25.56 -28.69
C GLN A 76 16.40 -26.22 -28.84
N TYR A 77 17.41 -25.80 -28.07
CA TYR A 77 18.73 -26.44 -28.08
C TYR A 77 18.70 -27.87 -27.53
N ALA A 78 17.94 -28.10 -26.46
CA ALA A 78 17.76 -29.46 -25.93
C ALA A 78 17.07 -30.36 -26.96
N GLN A 79 16.01 -29.88 -27.60
CA GLN A 79 15.28 -30.64 -28.63
C GLN A 79 16.16 -30.95 -29.86
N ALA A 80 16.96 -29.98 -30.32
CA ALA A 80 17.89 -30.19 -31.42
C ALA A 80 18.98 -31.23 -31.08
N ALA A 81 19.46 -31.25 -29.83
CA ALA A 81 20.40 -32.25 -29.36
C ALA A 81 19.77 -33.66 -29.32
N VAL A 82 18.51 -33.77 -28.86
CA VAL A 82 17.80 -35.07 -28.89
C VAL A 82 17.61 -35.55 -30.32
N GLN A 83 17.20 -34.66 -31.24
CA GLN A 83 17.01 -35.02 -32.65
C GLN A 83 18.30 -35.44 -33.36
N SER A 84 19.43 -34.78 -33.07
CA SER A 84 20.72 -35.17 -33.67
C SER A 84 21.19 -36.56 -33.20
N THR A 85 20.87 -36.95 -31.96
CA THR A 85 21.18 -38.30 -31.44
C THR A 85 20.30 -39.41 -32.01
N ALA A 86 19.19 -39.08 -32.70
CA ALA A 86 18.33 -40.08 -33.32
C ALA A 86 18.85 -40.54 -34.69
N ALA A 87 19.69 -39.74 -35.35
CA ALA A 87 20.06 -39.95 -36.74
C ALA A 87 21.38 -40.73 -36.95
N ARG A 88 22.33 -40.71 -36.00
CA ARG A 88 23.66 -41.36 -36.14
C ARG A 88 24.27 -41.73 -34.77
N PRO A 89 25.13 -42.77 -34.68
CA PRO A 89 25.95 -43.03 -33.50
C PRO A 89 26.80 -41.80 -33.16
N MET A 90 26.83 -41.44 -31.87
CA MET A 90 27.25 -40.13 -31.37
C MET A 90 28.67 -39.70 -31.79
N ASP A 91 28.78 -38.49 -32.32
CA ASP A 91 30.02 -37.71 -32.26
C ASP A 91 30.10 -37.02 -30.86
N PRO A 92 31.04 -37.39 -29.99
CA PRO A 92 31.19 -36.79 -28.66
C PRO A 92 31.43 -35.28 -28.70
N ALA A 93 31.95 -34.74 -29.80
CA ALA A 93 32.13 -33.30 -29.97
C ALA A 93 30.78 -32.56 -30.08
N ALA A 94 29.80 -33.14 -30.77
CA ALA A 94 28.48 -32.56 -30.93
C ALA A 94 27.69 -32.50 -29.60
N VAL A 95 27.80 -33.55 -28.78
CA VAL A 95 27.21 -33.59 -27.44
C VAL A 95 27.85 -32.52 -26.55
N THR A 96 29.18 -32.44 -26.53
CA THR A 96 29.91 -31.43 -25.75
C THR A 96 29.52 -30.01 -26.16
N ALA A 97 29.34 -29.75 -27.47
CA ALA A 97 28.91 -28.45 -27.97
C ALA A 97 27.47 -28.09 -27.56
N ALA A 98 26.54 -29.06 -27.57
CA ALA A 98 25.17 -28.86 -27.09
C ALA A 98 25.14 -28.57 -25.59
N THR A 99 25.88 -29.32 -24.79
CA THR A 99 25.99 -29.12 -23.33
C THR A 99 26.54 -27.73 -22.99
N LYS A 100 27.56 -27.25 -23.71
CA LYS A 100 28.07 -25.88 -23.56
C LYS A 100 27.00 -24.82 -23.86
N LYS A 101 26.17 -25.00 -24.88
CA LYS A 101 25.08 -24.07 -25.22
C LYS A 101 23.99 -24.05 -24.14
N VAL A 102 23.65 -25.21 -23.57
CA VAL A 102 22.69 -25.32 -22.47
C VAL A 102 23.22 -24.65 -21.20
N HIS A 103 24.47 -24.88 -20.82
CA HIS A 103 25.10 -24.19 -19.69
C HIS A 103 25.13 -22.67 -19.88
N HIS A 104 25.47 -22.19 -21.08
CA HIS A 104 25.46 -20.76 -21.39
C HIS A 104 24.05 -20.14 -21.27
N ALA A 105 23.02 -20.84 -21.77
CA ALA A 105 21.64 -20.39 -21.64
C ALA A 105 21.18 -20.35 -20.17
N SER A 106 21.59 -21.35 -19.37
CA SER A 106 21.30 -21.42 -17.93
C SER A 106 21.97 -20.28 -17.15
N GLY A 107 23.23 -19.95 -17.48
CA GLY A 107 23.93 -18.80 -16.89
C GLY A 107 23.22 -17.46 -17.16
N LYS A 108 22.70 -17.26 -18.37
CA LYS A 108 21.91 -16.06 -18.72
C LYS A 108 20.59 -15.99 -17.96
N LEU A 109 19.95 -17.13 -17.72
CA LEU A 109 18.72 -17.20 -16.92
C LEU A 109 18.99 -16.79 -15.46
N GLY A 110 20.09 -17.27 -14.87
CA GLY A 110 20.49 -16.90 -13.52
C GLY A 110 20.80 -15.40 -13.36
N SER A 111 21.41 -14.78 -14.38
CA SER A 111 21.62 -13.33 -14.39
C SER A 111 20.31 -12.54 -14.46
N ALA A 112 19.36 -12.95 -15.32
CA ALA A 112 18.04 -12.32 -15.40
C ALA A 112 17.23 -12.49 -14.11
N GLU A 113 17.35 -13.64 -13.44
CA GLU A 113 16.73 -13.90 -12.13
C GLU A 113 17.32 -12.98 -11.06
N ALA A 114 18.64 -12.83 -11.00
CA ALA A 114 19.28 -11.90 -10.06
C ALA A 114 18.82 -10.45 -10.26
N SER A 115 18.65 -10.02 -11.52
CA SER A 115 18.09 -8.71 -11.86
C SER A 115 16.62 -8.57 -11.46
N LEU A 116 15.80 -9.63 -11.58
CA LEU A 116 14.41 -9.62 -11.13
C LEU A 116 14.32 -9.57 -9.60
N LEU A 117 15.15 -10.35 -8.89
CA LEU A 117 15.18 -10.38 -7.44
C LEU A 117 15.67 -9.06 -6.84
N SER A 118 16.68 -8.42 -7.45
CA SER A 118 17.14 -7.09 -7.02
C SER A 118 16.06 -6.02 -7.25
N PHE A 119 15.28 -6.14 -8.33
CA PHE A 119 14.21 -5.20 -8.65
C PHE A 119 12.98 -5.31 -7.72
N LEU A 120 12.72 -6.51 -7.18
CA LEU A 120 11.56 -6.79 -6.31
C LEU A 120 11.80 -6.40 -4.83
N GLY A 121 13.05 -6.22 -4.41
CA GLY A 121 13.41 -5.77 -3.06
C GLY A 121 13.07 -6.79 -1.94
N PRO A 122 13.56 -6.57 -0.71
CA PRO A 122 13.47 -7.55 0.40
C PRO A 122 12.09 -7.64 1.09
N ALA A 123 11.00 -7.23 0.45
CA ALA A 123 9.69 -7.14 1.11
C ALA A 123 8.97 -8.50 1.19
N GLY A 124 9.29 -9.29 2.24
CA GLY A 124 8.38 -10.04 3.11
C GLY A 124 7.10 -10.71 2.61
N ARG A 125 6.96 -11.13 1.34
CA ARG A 125 5.83 -11.97 0.89
C ARG A 125 6.29 -13.18 0.07
N PRO A 126 5.86 -14.39 0.44
CA PRO A 126 6.19 -15.60 -0.31
C PRO A 126 5.22 -15.75 -1.50
N SER A 127 5.69 -15.55 -2.74
CA SER A 127 4.94 -16.08 -3.90
C SER A 127 5.78 -16.27 -5.17
N PRO A 128 6.58 -15.29 -5.67
CA PRO A 128 7.26 -15.47 -6.96
C PRO A 128 8.60 -16.23 -6.86
N ALA A 129 9.35 -16.01 -5.79
CA ALA A 129 10.68 -16.60 -5.58
C ALA A 129 10.63 -18.12 -5.31
N ASN A 130 9.51 -18.63 -4.80
CA ASN A 130 9.34 -20.07 -4.56
C ASN A 130 9.07 -20.82 -5.87
N GLU A 131 8.36 -20.20 -6.80
CA GLU A 131 8.02 -20.82 -8.09
C GLU A 131 9.22 -20.80 -9.05
N LEU A 132 10.03 -19.74 -9.02
CA LEU A 132 11.35 -19.73 -9.67
C LEU A 132 12.27 -20.83 -9.11
N ARG A 133 12.31 -21.02 -7.79
CA ARG A 133 13.07 -22.11 -7.15
C ARG A 133 12.56 -23.49 -7.56
N ARG A 134 11.25 -23.69 -7.69
CA ARG A 134 10.66 -24.95 -8.19
C ARG A 134 11.06 -25.21 -9.64
N VAL A 135 10.95 -24.21 -10.52
CA VAL A 135 11.38 -24.34 -11.92
C VAL A 135 12.87 -24.70 -12.00
N ARG A 136 13.72 -24.10 -11.17
CA ARG A 136 15.15 -24.42 -11.08
C ARG A 136 15.41 -25.87 -10.65
N LYS A 137 14.68 -26.35 -9.64
CA LYS A 137 14.81 -27.74 -9.16
C LYS A 137 14.41 -28.75 -10.23
N VAL A 138 13.32 -28.49 -10.95
CA VAL A 138 12.86 -29.34 -12.06
C VAL A 138 13.86 -29.31 -13.22
N THR A 139 14.37 -28.13 -13.58
CA THR A 139 15.36 -27.98 -14.67
C THR A 139 16.67 -28.70 -14.32
N ALA A 140 17.14 -28.61 -13.08
CA ALA A 140 18.34 -29.32 -12.62
C ALA A 140 18.16 -30.84 -12.70
N SER A 141 17.02 -31.37 -12.23
CA SER A 141 16.73 -32.80 -12.27
C SER A 141 16.72 -33.38 -13.69
N LEU A 142 16.25 -32.62 -14.68
CA LEU A 142 16.28 -33.05 -16.09
C LEU A 142 17.67 -33.02 -16.69
N LEU A 143 18.50 -32.07 -16.29
CA LEU A 143 19.89 -32.00 -16.75
C LEU A 143 20.67 -33.20 -16.23
N ASP A 144 20.44 -33.62 -14.99
CA ASP A 144 21.02 -34.83 -14.42
C ASP A 144 20.53 -36.08 -15.14
N GLU A 145 19.22 -36.21 -15.43
CA GLU A 145 18.69 -37.35 -16.19
C GLU A 145 19.22 -37.39 -17.64
N LEU A 146 19.34 -36.24 -18.30
CA LEU A 146 19.92 -36.16 -19.65
C LEU A 146 21.40 -36.53 -19.65
N ALA A 147 22.15 -36.18 -18.59
CA ALA A 147 23.54 -36.58 -18.42
C ALA A 147 23.66 -38.10 -18.24
N ASP A 148 22.79 -38.71 -17.44
CA ASP A 148 22.76 -40.17 -17.24
C ASP A 148 22.40 -40.95 -18.52
N VAL A 149 21.54 -40.38 -19.37
CA VAL A 149 21.22 -40.96 -20.68
C VAL A 149 22.37 -40.78 -21.67
N ALA A 150 23.08 -39.66 -21.63
CA ALA A 150 24.27 -39.43 -22.45
C ALA A 150 25.44 -40.36 -22.05
N LEU A 151 25.55 -40.74 -20.77
CA LEU A 151 26.60 -41.64 -20.25
C LEU A 151 26.32 -43.14 -20.52
N GLY A 152 25.29 -43.48 -21.29
CA GLY A 152 25.19 -44.79 -21.92
C GLY A 152 24.71 -45.94 -21.02
N SER A 153 23.83 -45.68 -20.05
CA SER A 153 23.13 -46.80 -19.38
C SER A 153 22.21 -47.53 -20.37
N LYS A 154 22.37 -48.87 -20.47
CA LYS A 154 21.83 -49.80 -21.47
C LYS A 154 20.30 -49.91 -21.62
N VAL A 155 19.51 -48.94 -21.14
CA VAL A 155 18.04 -48.99 -21.15
C VAL A 155 17.51 -47.89 -22.09
N GLN A 156 17.59 -48.10 -23.41
CA GLN A 156 17.48 -46.99 -24.38
C GLN A 156 16.12 -46.78 -25.07
N SER A 157 15.18 -47.73 -25.10
CA SER A 157 13.90 -47.54 -25.79
C SER A 157 12.81 -46.98 -24.87
N SER A 158 12.57 -47.62 -23.72
CA SER A 158 11.54 -47.17 -22.76
C SER A 158 11.89 -45.84 -22.08
N ARG A 159 13.18 -45.56 -21.86
CA ARG A 159 13.62 -44.27 -21.27
C ARG A 159 13.52 -43.10 -22.24
N ARG A 160 13.63 -43.33 -23.56
CA ARG A 160 13.50 -42.26 -24.57
C ARG A 160 12.07 -41.73 -24.66
N ALA A 161 11.10 -42.64 -24.67
CA ALA A 161 9.68 -42.27 -24.60
C ALA A 161 9.33 -41.58 -23.27
N ALA A 162 9.92 -42.04 -22.15
CA ALA A 162 9.76 -41.38 -20.85
C ALA A 162 10.37 -39.97 -20.82
N LEU A 163 11.54 -39.77 -21.45
CA LEU A 163 12.20 -38.47 -21.57
C LEU A 163 11.40 -37.48 -22.43
N ASP A 164 10.85 -37.91 -23.57
CA ASP A 164 10.02 -37.04 -24.42
C ASP A 164 8.76 -36.55 -23.69
N VAL A 165 8.10 -37.46 -22.93
CA VAL A 165 6.94 -37.11 -22.09
C VAL A 165 7.35 -36.17 -20.94
N SER A 166 8.52 -36.39 -20.34
CA SER A 166 9.05 -35.56 -19.25
C SER A 166 9.44 -34.16 -19.72
N LEU A 167 10.12 -34.04 -20.87
CA LEU A 167 10.52 -32.76 -21.44
C LEU A 167 9.29 -31.91 -21.80
N ASP A 168 8.28 -32.51 -22.42
CA ASP A 168 7.05 -31.81 -22.78
C ASP A 168 6.23 -31.38 -21.55
N SER A 169 6.21 -32.20 -20.49
CA SER A 169 5.65 -31.84 -19.18
C SER A 169 6.36 -30.62 -18.57
N VAL A 170 7.68 -30.56 -18.70
CA VAL A 170 8.50 -29.48 -18.12
C VAL A 170 8.37 -28.19 -18.90
N VAL A 171 8.32 -28.27 -20.23
CA VAL A 171 8.03 -27.11 -21.08
C VAL A 171 6.65 -26.56 -20.75
N ARG A 172 5.65 -27.43 -20.58
CA ARG A 172 4.30 -27.03 -20.16
C ARG A 172 4.31 -26.40 -18.76
N SER A 173 5.03 -26.98 -17.80
CA SER A 173 5.15 -26.48 -16.43
C SER A 173 5.87 -25.13 -16.34
N SER A 174 6.99 -24.98 -17.06
CA SER A 174 7.75 -23.73 -17.14
C SER A 174 6.94 -22.61 -17.80
N LYS A 175 6.23 -22.92 -18.90
CA LYS A 175 5.31 -21.98 -19.56
C LYS A 175 4.15 -21.58 -18.64
N ALA A 176 3.62 -22.53 -17.86
CA ALA A 176 2.60 -22.26 -16.86
C ALA A 176 3.14 -21.38 -15.72
N ALA A 177 4.35 -21.63 -15.23
CA ALA A 177 5.01 -20.83 -14.21
C ALA A 177 5.30 -19.39 -14.68
N CYS A 178 5.82 -19.21 -15.91
CA CYS A 178 6.00 -17.88 -16.49
C CYS A 178 4.67 -17.15 -16.67
N ARG A 179 3.62 -17.85 -17.12
CA ARG A 179 2.25 -17.28 -17.21
C ARG A 179 1.70 -16.92 -15.84
N ALA A 180 1.95 -17.73 -14.81
CA ALA A 180 1.54 -17.46 -13.45
C ALA A 180 2.28 -16.25 -12.87
N VAL A 181 3.59 -16.13 -13.10
CA VAL A 181 4.37 -14.95 -12.68
C VAL A 181 3.85 -13.69 -13.39
N VAL A 182 3.64 -13.73 -14.71
CA VAL A 182 3.06 -12.58 -15.45
C VAL A 182 1.63 -12.29 -14.97
N ALA A 183 0.84 -13.31 -14.65
CA ALA A 183 -0.51 -13.15 -14.11
C ALA A 183 -0.49 -12.56 -12.70
N VAL A 184 0.44 -12.97 -11.82
CA VAL A 184 0.65 -12.41 -10.49
C VAL A 184 1.14 -10.97 -10.59
N MET A 185 2.04 -10.65 -11.51
CA MET A 185 2.51 -9.26 -11.72
C MET A 185 1.40 -8.36 -12.28
N ARG A 186 0.59 -8.87 -13.22
CA ARG A 186 -0.63 -8.18 -13.69
C ARG A 186 -1.68 -8.06 -12.59
N ALA A 187 -1.83 -9.10 -11.76
CA ALA A 187 -2.75 -9.13 -10.64
C ALA A 187 -2.28 -8.19 -9.53
N GLU A 188 -1.00 -8.04 -9.23
CA GLU A 188 -0.51 -7.02 -8.29
C GLU A 188 -0.71 -5.61 -8.85
N GLY A 189 -0.50 -5.42 -10.16
CA GLY A 189 -0.87 -4.18 -10.86
C GLY A 189 -2.38 -3.90 -10.85
N ALA A 190 -3.21 -4.95 -10.83
CA ALA A 190 -4.67 -4.87 -10.79
C ALA A 190 -5.24 -4.85 -9.36
N ILE A 191 -4.58 -5.44 -8.37
CA ILE A 191 -4.93 -5.44 -6.93
C ILE A 191 -4.62 -4.07 -6.36
N ARG A 192 -3.50 -3.44 -6.78
CA ARG A 192 -3.28 -1.99 -6.58
C ARG A 192 -4.38 -1.10 -7.19
N ARG A 193 -5.23 -1.62 -8.09
CA ARG A 193 -6.34 -0.88 -8.74
C ARG A 193 -7.73 -1.32 -8.27
N LYS A 194 -7.91 -2.57 -7.83
CA LYS A 194 -9.18 -3.15 -7.39
C LYS A 194 -9.41 -2.89 -5.90
N ASP A 195 -8.34 -2.71 -5.13
CA ASP A 195 -8.36 -1.99 -3.85
C ASP A 195 -8.36 -0.47 -4.07
N GLY A 196 -8.98 -0.01 -5.16
CA GLY A 196 -9.38 1.39 -5.37
C GLY A 196 -10.45 1.87 -4.38
N GLY A 197 -10.80 1.05 -3.38
CA GLY A 197 -10.99 1.54 -2.02
C GLY A 197 -9.62 1.72 -1.38
N GLY A 198 -8.81 2.65 -1.89
CA GLY A 198 -7.67 3.11 -1.12
C GLY A 198 -8.28 3.61 0.18
N SER A 199 -7.89 3.04 1.33
CA SER A 199 -8.07 3.77 2.58
C SER A 199 -7.37 5.09 2.32
N GLU A 200 -8.15 6.11 1.98
CA GLU A 200 -7.65 7.43 1.65
C GLU A 200 -6.83 7.78 2.87
N GLU A 201 -5.49 7.76 2.73
CA GLU A 201 -4.57 7.64 3.85
C GLU A 201 -4.97 8.71 4.86
N SER A 202 -5.63 8.25 5.93
CA SER A 202 -6.40 9.16 6.74
C SER A 202 -5.41 9.75 7.70
N ILE A 203 -5.06 11.01 7.48
CA ILE A 203 -4.08 11.69 8.29
C ILE A 203 -4.79 12.12 9.56
N ARG A 204 -4.33 11.60 10.69
CA ARG A 204 -4.78 12.05 12.01
C ARG A 204 -4.05 13.35 12.34
N VAL A 205 -4.79 14.44 12.36
CA VAL A 205 -4.30 15.78 12.68
C VAL A 205 -4.79 16.15 14.07
N VAL A 206 -3.88 16.59 14.94
CA VAL A 206 -4.27 17.14 16.24
C VAL A 206 -4.28 18.65 16.11
N VAL A 207 -5.46 19.24 16.17
CA VAL A 207 -5.63 20.69 16.09
C VAL A 207 -5.67 21.25 17.51
N SER A 208 -4.75 22.15 17.83
CA SER A 208 -4.63 22.77 19.15
C SER A 208 -4.98 24.26 19.08
N ALA A 209 -5.82 24.72 20.02
CA ALA A 209 -6.09 26.12 20.28
C ALA A 209 -5.56 26.48 21.68
N PRO A 210 -4.28 26.92 21.80
CA PRO A 210 -3.64 27.14 23.10
C PRO A 210 -4.38 28.16 23.97
N THR A 211 -4.91 29.21 23.35
CA THR A 211 -5.68 30.27 24.03
C THR A 211 -6.95 29.75 24.69
N LEU A 212 -7.48 28.62 24.22
CA LEU A 212 -8.67 27.98 24.78
C LEU A 212 -8.33 26.77 25.67
N GLY A 213 -7.05 26.35 25.71
CA GLY A 213 -6.63 25.11 26.38
C GLY A 213 -7.33 23.86 25.84
N LYS A 214 -7.71 23.85 24.56
CA LYS A 214 -8.45 22.74 23.92
C LYS A 214 -7.66 22.13 22.75
N GLN A 215 -7.76 20.82 22.62
CA GLN A 215 -7.21 20.05 21.49
C GLN A 215 -8.27 19.09 20.93
N ARG A 216 -8.21 18.85 19.62
CA ARG A 216 -9.07 17.87 18.93
C ARG A 216 -8.24 17.07 17.93
N ALA A 217 -8.28 15.75 18.05
CA ALA A 217 -7.78 14.86 17.00
C ALA A 217 -8.89 14.63 15.97
N VAL A 218 -8.62 14.94 14.70
CA VAL A 218 -9.54 14.70 13.58
C VAL A 218 -8.79 13.93 12.50
N SER A 219 -9.46 12.92 11.93
CA SER A 219 -8.91 12.18 10.79
C SER A 219 -9.41 12.82 9.51
N TYR A 220 -8.48 13.29 8.68
CA TYR A 220 -8.79 13.87 7.38
C TYR A 220 -8.27 12.96 6.27
N PRO A 221 -8.95 12.87 5.13
CA PRO A 221 -8.39 12.22 3.98
C PRO A 221 -7.09 12.92 3.51
N GLY A 222 -6.08 12.18 3.07
CA GLY A 222 -4.75 12.72 2.76
C GLY A 222 -4.73 13.86 1.73
N ARG A 223 -5.77 14.01 0.91
CA ARG A 223 -5.89 15.09 -0.08
C ARG A 223 -6.48 16.38 0.48
N THR A 224 -6.78 16.43 1.77
CA THR A 224 -7.38 17.60 2.41
C THR A 224 -6.42 18.78 2.43
N THR A 225 -6.91 19.95 2.04
CA THR A 225 -6.13 21.20 2.07
C THR A 225 -6.23 21.89 3.43
N ALA A 226 -5.25 22.74 3.76
CA ALA A 226 -5.25 23.52 4.98
C ALA A 226 -6.54 24.34 5.17
N ALA A 227 -7.12 24.89 4.10
CA ALA A 227 -8.39 25.63 4.18
C ALA A 227 -9.57 24.80 4.68
N VAL A 228 -9.65 23.53 4.27
CA VAL A 228 -10.74 22.62 4.69
C VAL A 228 -10.60 22.28 6.17
N VAL A 229 -9.38 21.93 6.60
CA VAL A 229 -9.07 21.68 8.02
C VAL A 229 -9.34 22.92 8.86
N ALA A 230 -9.00 24.10 8.36
CA ALA A 230 -9.24 25.37 9.05
C ALA A 230 -10.75 25.63 9.22
N LYS A 231 -11.54 25.43 8.17
CA LYS A 231 -13.00 25.63 8.21
C LYS A 231 -13.70 24.66 9.15
N ASP A 232 -13.33 23.38 9.13
CA ASP A 232 -13.92 22.37 10.02
C ASP A 232 -13.56 22.64 11.48
N SER A 233 -12.28 22.93 11.75
CA SER A 233 -11.78 23.23 13.09
C SER A 233 -12.37 24.54 13.66
N ALA A 234 -12.57 25.57 12.82
CA ALA A 234 -13.23 26.81 13.23
C ALA A 234 -14.64 26.58 13.77
N SER A 235 -15.37 25.65 13.17
CA SER A 235 -16.74 25.32 13.56
C SER A 235 -16.76 24.60 14.92
N PHE A 236 -15.78 23.73 15.17
CA PHE A 236 -15.59 23.09 16.47
C PHE A 236 -15.20 24.09 17.56
N PHE A 237 -14.22 24.97 17.35
CA PHE A 237 -13.82 25.91 18.41
C PHE A 237 -14.88 26.98 18.69
N ARG A 238 -15.75 27.30 17.72
CA ARG A 238 -16.92 28.16 17.95
C ARG A 238 -17.90 27.59 18.98
N SER A 239 -18.04 26.27 19.09
CA SER A 239 -18.94 25.68 20.09
C SER A 239 -18.44 25.82 21.54
N PHE A 240 -17.19 26.25 21.75
CA PHE A 240 -16.61 26.45 23.09
C PHE A 240 -16.61 27.91 23.56
N GLY A 241 -17.38 28.79 22.92
CA GLY A 241 -17.50 30.19 23.35
C GLY A 241 -16.22 31.01 23.08
N GLY A 242 -15.40 30.58 22.12
CA GLY A 242 -14.28 31.41 21.64
C GLY A 242 -14.77 32.76 21.11
N PRO A 243 -13.93 33.81 21.12
CA PRO A 243 -14.33 35.18 20.81
C PRO A 243 -15.11 35.24 19.50
N VAL A 244 -16.39 35.59 19.63
CA VAL A 244 -17.50 35.32 18.68
C VAL A 244 -17.44 36.18 17.39
N GLY A 245 -16.35 36.90 17.12
CA GLY A 245 -16.30 37.90 16.04
C GLY A 245 -15.28 37.66 14.93
N ALA A 246 -14.32 36.75 15.09
CA ALA A 246 -13.27 36.57 14.10
C ALA A 246 -13.75 35.63 12.99
N ASP A 247 -14.01 36.18 11.80
CA ASP A 247 -14.24 35.41 10.58
C ASP A 247 -13.21 34.27 10.46
N ALA A 248 -13.61 33.13 9.89
CA ALA A 248 -12.69 32.01 9.68
C ALA A 248 -11.44 32.39 8.85
N SER A 249 -11.46 33.55 8.18
CA SER A 249 -10.35 34.18 7.46
C SER A 249 -9.27 34.83 8.37
N ALA A 250 -9.58 35.06 9.65
CA ALA A 250 -8.68 35.67 10.63
C ALA A 250 -7.73 34.67 11.32
N TRP A 251 -7.80 33.39 10.93
CA TRP A 251 -7.03 32.32 11.56
C TRP A 251 -6.17 31.59 10.54
N ILE A 252 -4.94 31.27 10.93
CA ILE A 252 -3.97 30.57 10.10
C ILE A 252 -3.53 29.29 10.83
N LEU A 253 -3.48 28.18 10.09
CA LEU A 253 -2.89 26.93 10.58
C LEU A 253 -1.37 27.03 10.48
N HIS A 254 -0.67 26.76 11.56
CA HIS A 254 0.79 26.66 11.56
C HIS A 254 1.23 25.19 11.54
N ALA A 255 2.15 24.85 10.64
CA ALA A 255 2.86 23.59 10.64
C ALA A 255 3.69 23.43 11.93
N PRO A 256 4.17 22.20 12.25
CA PRO A 256 4.92 21.93 13.48
C PRO A 256 6.22 22.73 13.62
N ASP A 257 6.79 23.17 12.49
CA ASP A 257 7.96 24.05 12.41
C ASP A 257 7.61 25.54 12.67
N GLY A 258 6.34 25.86 12.92
CA GLY A 258 5.84 27.21 13.13
C GLY A 258 5.51 27.96 11.84
N ARG A 259 5.70 27.36 10.66
CA ARG A 259 5.41 28.01 9.37
C ARG A 259 3.90 28.10 9.13
N PRO A 260 3.36 29.27 8.73
CA PRO A 260 1.96 29.37 8.33
C PRO A 260 1.70 28.56 7.05
N LEU A 261 0.63 27.76 7.05
CA LEU A 261 0.21 26.96 5.90
C LEU A 261 -0.65 27.77 4.94
N ALA A 262 -0.34 27.69 3.65
CA ALA A 262 -1.17 28.33 2.63
C ALA A 262 -2.51 27.59 2.47
N ALA A 263 -3.59 28.32 2.20
CA ALA A 263 -4.95 27.77 2.11
C ALA A 263 -5.08 26.56 1.15
N GLY A 264 -4.35 26.57 0.03
CA GLY A 264 -4.32 25.50 -0.96
C GLY A 264 -3.29 24.39 -0.71
N GLU A 265 -2.48 24.50 0.35
CA GLU A 265 -1.42 23.53 0.65
C GLU A 265 -2.04 22.21 1.14
N GLN A 266 -1.60 21.09 0.56
CA GLN A 266 -2.09 19.76 0.93
C GLN A 266 -1.43 19.28 2.21
N LEU A 267 -2.23 18.89 3.21
CA LEU A 267 -1.70 18.45 4.50
C LEU A 267 -0.79 17.23 4.37
N ALA A 268 -1.09 16.28 3.48
CA ALA A 268 -0.21 15.12 3.26
C ALA A 268 1.22 15.51 2.91
N ARG A 269 1.41 16.59 2.14
CA ARG A 269 2.75 17.02 1.74
C ARG A 269 3.51 17.66 2.90
N VAL A 270 2.83 18.53 3.64
CA VAL A 270 3.40 19.19 4.82
C VAL A 270 3.78 18.15 5.88
N LEU A 271 2.91 17.16 6.09
CA LEU A 271 3.04 16.18 7.16
C LEU A 271 3.89 14.97 6.75
N ALA A 272 4.16 14.75 5.46
CA ALA A 272 5.09 13.72 5.00
C ALA A 272 6.50 13.91 5.58
N ASP A 273 6.89 15.16 5.82
CA ASP A 273 8.17 15.53 6.43
C ASP A 273 8.17 15.33 7.96
N HIS A 274 7.00 15.13 8.57
CA HIS A 274 6.81 14.96 10.01
C HIS A 274 6.17 13.59 10.32
N ARG A 275 7.00 12.54 10.49
CA ARG A 275 6.51 11.19 10.81
C ARG A 275 5.81 11.15 12.18
N GLY A 276 4.47 11.14 12.19
CA GLY A 276 3.65 10.94 13.40
C GLY A 276 2.37 11.78 13.42
N ALA A 277 1.55 11.59 14.46
CA ALA A 277 0.39 12.45 14.71
C ALA A 277 0.88 13.88 14.93
N THR A 278 0.54 14.76 14.00
CA THR A 278 1.14 16.10 13.95
C THR A 278 0.20 17.11 14.56
N VAL A 279 0.74 17.92 15.48
CA VAL A 279 0.00 19.01 16.12
C VAL A 279 0.09 20.24 15.23
N VAL A 280 -1.06 20.75 14.81
CA VAL A 280 -1.19 21.98 14.03
C VAL A 280 -1.78 23.04 14.94
N GLU A 281 -1.10 24.17 15.08
CA GLU A 281 -1.47 25.23 16.03
C GLU A 281 -2.35 26.29 15.34
N TRP A 282 -3.44 26.69 16.01
CA TRP A 282 -4.25 27.84 15.62
C TRP A 282 -3.65 29.14 16.17
N ARG A 283 -3.32 30.08 15.28
CA ARG A 283 -2.94 31.45 15.68
C ARG A 283 -3.78 32.52 14.98
N PRO A 284 -4.09 33.62 15.68
CA PRO A 284 -4.66 34.80 15.05
C PRO A 284 -3.71 35.33 13.98
N ARG A 285 -4.25 35.65 12.80
CA ARG A 285 -3.49 36.19 11.65
C ARG A 285 -2.74 37.48 11.98
N ASP A 286 -3.27 38.29 12.88
CA ASP A 286 -2.79 39.67 13.05
C ASP A 286 -1.72 39.83 14.14
N GLY A 287 -1.29 38.76 14.82
CA GLY A 287 -0.25 38.82 15.86
C GLY A 287 -0.56 39.73 17.06
N ARG A 288 -1.65 40.52 17.03
CA ARG A 288 -2.17 41.32 18.14
C ARG A 288 -2.97 40.43 19.07
N GLY A 289 -2.28 39.53 19.77
CA GLY A 289 -2.81 38.96 21.00
C GLY A 289 -3.17 40.12 21.92
N GLY A 290 -4.46 40.27 22.26
CA GLY A 290 -4.99 41.29 23.13
C GLY A 290 -4.42 41.18 24.55
N GLY A 291 -3.24 41.74 24.77
CA GLY A 291 -2.78 42.15 26.08
C GLY A 291 -3.53 43.43 26.44
N GLY A 292 -4.73 43.29 27.00
CA GLY A 292 -5.47 44.36 27.67
C GLY A 292 -4.76 44.77 28.97
N GLY A 293 -3.55 45.31 28.84
CA GLY A 293 -2.85 45.99 29.91
C GLY A 293 -3.32 47.44 29.93
N ALA A 294 -4.23 47.76 30.84
CA ALA A 294 -4.48 49.12 31.26
C ALA A 294 -3.14 49.72 31.73
N ARG A 295 -2.52 50.57 30.90
CA ARG A 295 -1.40 51.40 31.32
C ARG A 295 -1.86 52.85 31.39
N SER A 296 -1.95 53.29 32.64
CA SER A 296 -1.90 54.69 33.01
C SER A 296 -0.77 55.42 32.31
N ARG A 297 -1.15 56.60 31.86
CA ARG A 297 -0.41 57.71 31.28
C ARG A 297 0.57 58.31 32.31
N ALA A 298 1.87 58.21 32.06
CA ALA A 298 2.92 59.12 32.54
C ALA A 298 4.18 58.82 31.70
N SER A 299 4.57 59.69 30.77
CA SER A 299 5.45 60.86 30.93
C SER A 299 6.85 60.57 30.36
N ARG A 300 7.15 61.32 29.30
CA ARG A 300 8.40 61.63 28.61
C ARG A 300 9.71 61.34 29.38
N GLY A 301 10.69 60.81 28.65
CA GLY A 301 12.11 60.82 29.04
C GLY A 301 12.98 60.27 27.90
N SER A 302 13.85 61.13 27.37
CA SER A 302 14.67 60.99 26.17
C SER A 302 16.05 60.37 26.47
N LEU A 303 16.45 59.34 25.67
CA LEU A 303 17.81 58.92 25.22
C LEU A 303 18.92 58.64 26.27
N PRO A 304 20.07 57.97 25.96
CA PRO A 304 20.69 57.64 24.66
C PRO A 304 21.19 56.17 24.47
N PRO A 305 21.76 55.82 23.29
CA PRO A 305 22.26 54.48 22.97
C PRO A 305 23.75 54.33 23.30
N THR A 306 24.23 53.07 23.38
CA THR A 306 25.59 52.54 23.06
C THR A 306 26.03 51.50 24.11
N VAL A 307 26.09 50.21 23.74
CA VAL A 307 27.31 49.39 23.68
C VAL A 307 26.97 47.98 23.18
N ALA A 308 27.90 47.44 22.40
CA ALA A 308 27.84 46.17 21.69
C ALA A 308 28.25 44.96 22.54
N SER A 309 27.86 43.78 22.04
CA SER A 309 28.54 42.47 22.10
C SER A 309 29.13 41.95 23.42
N SER A 310 28.62 40.80 23.91
CA SER A 310 29.49 39.65 24.30
C SER A 310 28.71 38.37 24.66
N LEU A 311 29.12 37.24 24.04
CA LEU A 311 29.14 35.84 24.52
C LEU A 311 27.78 35.15 24.80
N ALA A 312 27.26 34.24 23.95
CA ALA A 312 27.76 32.91 23.57
C ALA A 312 27.91 31.90 24.73
N SER A 313 27.28 30.73 24.54
CA SER A 313 27.49 29.44 25.23
C SER A 313 26.69 29.15 26.51
N LYS A 314 25.54 28.50 26.35
CA LYS A 314 25.05 27.50 27.33
C LYS A 314 24.24 26.40 26.64
N VAL A 315 24.97 25.51 25.96
CA VAL A 315 24.50 24.21 25.48
C VAL A 315 24.81 23.15 26.53
N ALA A 316 23.93 22.15 26.62
CA ALA A 316 24.02 20.90 27.38
C ALA A 316 23.58 20.94 28.86
N SER A 317 22.36 20.44 29.10
CA SER A 317 22.08 19.26 29.96
C SER A 317 20.58 19.17 30.23
N THR A 318 19.78 18.72 29.25
CA THR A 318 18.42 18.25 29.54
C THR A 318 18.48 16.74 29.71
N THR A 319 18.67 16.34 30.95
CA THR A 319 18.32 15.02 31.47
C THR A 319 16.97 14.60 30.89
N ARG A 320 16.92 13.42 30.26
CA ARG A 320 15.67 12.77 29.86
C ARG A 320 14.93 12.41 31.14
N THR A 321 14.13 13.35 31.65
CA THR A 321 13.15 13.09 32.69
C THR A 321 12.15 12.12 32.08
N SER A 322 12.36 10.83 32.35
CA SER A 322 11.42 9.75 32.08
C SER A 322 10.15 10.04 32.87
N SER A 323 9.28 10.87 32.30
CA SER A 323 7.92 11.05 32.79
C SER A 323 7.31 9.66 32.83
N ALA A 324 6.94 9.19 34.03
CA ALA A 324 6.30 7.91 34.21
C ALA A 324 5.18 7.78 33.16
N PRO A 325 5.15 6.70 32.37
CA PRO A 325 4.20 6.55 31.29
C PRO A 325 2.80 6.71 31.86
N SER A 326 2.04 7.65 31.30
CA SER A 326 0.69 7.91 31.75
C SER A 326 -0.16 6.66 31.55
N PRO A 327 -1.02 6.27 32.50
CA PRO A 327 -1.75 5.01 32.47
C PRO A 327 -2.69 4.86 31.24
N GLY A 328 -2.88 5.91 30.44
CA GLY A 328 -3.68 5.89 29.20
C GLY A 328 -2.98 5.31 27.96
N ASP A 329 -1.67 5.06 28.01
CA ASP A 329 -0.91 4.64 26.82
C ASP A 329 -0.75 3.12 26.65
N TRP A 330 -1.28 2.33 27.58
CA TRP A 330 -1.26 0.87 27.55
C TRP A 330 -2.55 0.32 26.94
N LEU A 331 -2.42 -0.53 25.91
CA LEU A 331 -3.50 -1.28 25.28
C LEU A 331 -3.52 -2.72 25.78
N GLU A 332 -4.71 -3.27 26.01
CA GLU A 332 -4.89 -4.69 26.30
C GLU A 332 -4.97 -5.48 24.98
N ALA A 333 -4.21 -6.57 24.89
CA ALA A 333 -4.18 -7.48 23.76
C ALA A 333 -4.16 -8.94 24.25
N TYR A 334 -4.42 -9.88 23.34
CA TYR A 334 -4.46 -11.32 23.63
C TYR A 334 -3.47 -12.04 22.72
N SER A 335 -2.66 -12.94 23.29
CA SER A 335 -1.79 -13.81 22.51
C SER A 335 -2.61 -14.88 21.76
N ASP A 336 -1.97 -15.59 20.84
CA ASP A 336 -2.48 -16.80 20.21
C ASP A 336 -2.90 -17.87 21.23
N ASP A 337 -2.17 -17.98 22.34
CA ASP A 337 -2.53 -18.84 23.48
C ASP A 337 -3.74 -18.34 24.31
N GLY A 338 -4.34 -17.22 23.93
CA GLY A 338 -5.47 -16.60 24.64
C GLY A 338 -5.09 -15.89 25.95
N ARG A 339 -3.80 -15.71 26.23
CA ARG A 339 -3.33 -15.00 27.44
C ARG A 339 -3.34 -13.49 27.20
N ARG A 340 -3.88 -12.75 28.17
CA ARG A 340 -3.93 -11.30 28.14
C ARG A 340 -2.54 -10.70 28.39
N TYR A 341 -2.12 -9.76 27.56
CA TYR A 341 -0.92 -8.94 27.74
C TYR A 341 -1.21 -7.46 27.48
N PHE A 342 -0.35 -6.58 27.97
CA PHE A 342 -0.46 -5.14 27.83
C PHE A 342 0.66 -4.61 26.92
N TYR A 343 0.29 -3.82 25.92
CA TYR A 343 1.19 -3.22 24.94
C TYR A 343 1.20 -1.69 25.07
N HIS A 344 2.38 -1.10 25.27
CA HIS A 344 2.54 0.34 25.36
C HIS A 344 2.73 0.96 23.98
N ARG A 345 1.82 1.85 23.59
CA ARG A 345 1.79 2.39 22.21
C ARG A 345 2.99 3.26 21.85
N VAL A 346 3.57 3.95 22.82
CA VAL A 346 4.64 4.93 22.58
C VAL A 346 6.01 4.27 22.55
N THR A 347 6.27 3.34 23.48
CA THR A 347 7.57 2.66 23.60
C THR A 347 7.63 1.33 22.87
N LEU A 348 6.48 0.82 22.42
CA LEU A 348 6.32 -0.49 21.79
C LEU A 348 6.69 -1.66 22.72
N GLU A 349 6.71 -1.43 24.04
CA GLU A 349 6.98 -2.48 25.02
C GLU A 349 5.74 -3.34 25.30
N THR A 350 5.96 -4.63 25.58
CA THR A 350 4.91 -5.58 25.99
C THR A 350 5.19 -6.10 27.40
N ARG A 351 4.15 -6.19 28.24
CA ARG A 351 4.23 -6.73 29.61
C ARG A 351 3.00 -7.58 29.94
N TRP A 352 3.16 -8.58 30.80
CA TRP A 352 2.06 -9.43 31.25
C TRP A 352 1.23 -8.81 32.39
N ALA A 353 1.85 -7.98 33.23
CA ALA A 353 1.19 -7.29 34.33
C ALA A 353 0.76 -5.87 33.92
N LYS A 354 -0.45 -5.45 34.34
CA LYS A 354 -0.96 -4.11 34.07
C LYS A 354 -0.19 -3.08 34.90
N PRO A 355 0.48 -2.11 34.26
CA PRO A 355 1.21 -1.09 35.01
C PRO A 355 0.23 -0.21 35.79
N GLY A 356 0.49 -0.07 37.09
CA GLY A 356 -0.36 0.65 38.04
C GLY A 356 -1.27 -0.25 38.88
N ASP A 357 -1.42 -1.52 38.51
CA ASP A 357 -2.18 -2.48 39.30
C ASP A 357 -1.30 -3.06 40.41
N ARG A 358 -1.23 -2.35 41.55
CA ARG A 358 -0.50 -2.82 42.74
C ARG A 358 -1.17 -4.04 43.39
N SER A 359 -2.34 -4.46 42.91
CA SER A 359 -3.12 -5.58 43.47
C SER A 359 -2.58 -6.96 43.11
N SER A 360 -1.76 -7.09 42.07
CA SER A 360 -1.33 -8.40 41.56
C SER A 360 -0.21 -9.06 42.37
N GLY A 361 0.29 -8.42 43.44
CA GLY A 361 1.39 -8.94 44.26
C GLY A 361 0.98 -9.82 45.47
N LEU A 362 -0.32 -9.95 45.77
CA LEU A 362 -0.80 -10.65 46.98
C LEU A 362 -1.65 -11.90 46.70
N SER A 363 -1.85 -12.28 45.44
CA SER A 363 -2.66 -13.45 45.07
C SER A 363 -1.78 -14.49 44.37
N GLY A 364 -1.07 -15.31 45.16
CA GLY A 364 -0.33 -16.45 44.60
C GLY A 364 0.85 -16.98 45.41
N ASN A 365 0.68 -17.26 46.71
CA ASN A 365 1.54 -18.24 47.39
C ASN A 365 0.73 -19.02 48.45
N ALA A 366 -0.32 -19.70 47.99
CA ALA A 366 -1.04 -20.69 48.78
C ALA A 366 -1.06 -21.99 47.97
N GLY A 367 -0.11 -22.89 48.24
CA GLY A 367 -0.10 -24.23 47.64
C GLY A 367 1.29 -24.86 47.57
N GLY A 368 1.70 -25.55 48.63
CA GLY A 368 2.91 -26.39 48.58
C GLY A 368 3.48 -26.82 49.93
N GLY A 369 2.62 -27.04 50.94
CA GLY A 369 3.02 -27.50 52.28
C GLY A 369 2.20 -28.71 52.71
N GLY A 370 2.21 -29.79 51.93
CA GLY A 370 1.90 -31.14 52.38
C GLY A 370 3.16 -31.96 52.13
N GLY A 371 3.75 -32.68 53.07
CA GLY A 371 3.14 -33.51 54.09
C GLY A 371 3.90 -34.83 53.99
N GLY A 372 4.80 -35.09 54.94
CA GLY A 372 5.72 -36.22 54.87
C GLY A 372 6.41 -36.44 56.20
N GLY A 373 5.61 -36.75 57.22
CA GLY A 373 6.08 -37.31 58.47
C GLY A 373 5.29 -38.56 58.78
N GLY A 374 5.99 -39.63 59.14
CA GLY A 374 5.44 -40.78 59.86
C GLY A 374 5.93 -42.13 59.38
N GLY A 375 6.61 -42.84 60.28
CA GLY A 375 6.58 -44.31 60.35
C GLY A 375 7.93 -44.97 60.31
#